data_AF-A8SI89-F1
#
_entry.id   AF-A8SI89-F1
#
_cell.length_a   1.000
_cell.length_b   1.000
_cell.length_c   1.000
_cell.angle_alpha   90.00
_cell.angle_beta   90.00
_cell.angle_gamma   90.00
#
_symmetry.space_group_name_H-M   'P 1'
#
loop_
_entity.id
_entity.type
_entity.pdbx_description
1 polymer ?
#
loop_
_entity_poly.entity_id
_entity_poly.type
_entity_poly.pdbx_seq_one_letter_code
_entity_poly.pdbx_strand_id
1 'polypeptide(L)' 'MKPEEKVWWSMKDLVERTGRSHVWLKEKILLRPEYKKILDLENGGPVYYPQSQGDKWCFLAGRMEEFLQKYFYQIFKG' A
#
# COMPACT_ATOMS: atom_id res chain seq x y z
N MET A 1 -14.86 8.81 19.48
CA MET A 1 -13.62 8.05 19.66
C MET A 1 -12.95 7.94 18.31
N LYS A 2 -11.72 8.45 18.12
CA LYS A 2 -10.98 8.14 16.88
C LYS A 2 -10.66 6.64 16.93
N PRO A 3 -10.86 5.87 15.84
CA PRO A 3 -10.45 4.47 15.83
C PRO A 3 -8.95 4.40 16.16
N GLU A 4 -8.53 3.41 16.95
CA GLU A 4 -7.12 3.19 17.21
C GLU A 4 -6.40 2.95 15.87
N GLU A 5 -5.39 3.79 15.59
CA GLU A 5 -4.64 3.70 14.34
C GLU A 5 -3.78 2.44 14.36
N LYS A 6 -4.16 1.46 13.53
CA LYS A 6 -3.36 0.24 13.35
C LYS A 6 -1.98 0.61 12.82
N VAL A 7 -0.93 0.09 13.46
CA VAL A 7 0.46 0.20 12.96
C VAL A 7 0.63 -0.56 11.64
N TRP A 8 -0.07 -1.70 11.49
CA TRP A 8 0.03 -2.58 10.33
C TRP A 8 -1.30 -2.68 9.61
N TRP A 9 -1.28 -2.50 8.29
CA TRP A 9 -2.43 -2.73 7.41
C TRP A 9 -2.27 -4.03 6.66
N SER A 10 -3.40 -4.68 6.40
CA SER A 10 -3.55 -5.74 5.43
C SER A 10 -4.00 -5.18 4.07
N MET A 11 -4.06 -6.04 3.05
CA MET A 11 -4.69 -5.68 1.78
C MET A 11 -6.14 -5.20 1.95
N LYS A 12 -6.88 -5.76 2.92
CA LYS A 12 -8.27 -5.36 3.21
C LYS A 12 -8.31 -3.92 3.72
N ASP A 13 -7.43 -3.55 4.65
CA ASP A 13 -7.37 -2.19 5.17
C ASP A 13 -7.01 -1.19 4.06
N LEU A 14 -6.08 -1.55 3.17
CA LEU A 14 -5.72 -0.70 2.02
C LEU A 14 -6.88 -0.50 1.04
N VAL A 15 -7.69 -1.55 0.79
CA VAL A 15 -8.92 -1.46 0.00
C VAL A 15 -9.92 -0.49 0.66
N GLU A 16 -10.16 -0.63 1.96
CA GLU A 16 -11.08 0.24 2.71
C GLU A 16 -10.62 1.71 2.72
N ARG A 17 -9.30 1.95 2.86
CA ARG A 17 -8.71 3.30 2.89
C ARG A 17 -8.76 4.01 1.54
N THR A 18 -8.67 3.26 0.43
CA THR A 18 -8.57 3.84 -0.92
C THR A 18 -9.88 3.77 -1.70
N GLY A 19 -10.82 2.92 -1.30
CA GLY A 19 -12.04 2.63 -2.05
C GLY A 19 -11.78 1.89 -3.38
N ARG A 20 -10.59 1.31 -3.57
CA ARG A 20 -10.17 0.63 -4.81
C ARG A 20 -10.02 -0.86 -4.58
N SER A 21 -10.35 -1.66 -5.60
CA SER A 21 -10.22 -3.12 -5.51
C SER A 21 -8.76 -3.55 -5.38
N HIS A 22 -8.52 -4.71 -4.79
CA HIS A 22 -7.17 -5.27 -4.66
C HIS A 22 -6.45 -5.49 -6.01
N VAL A 23 -7.19 -5.74 -7.10
CA VAL A 23 -6.63 -5.90 -8.45
C VAL A 23 -6.13 -4.54 -8.94
N TRP A 24 -6.98 -3.52 -8.84
CA TRP A 24 -6.62 -2.15 -9.22
C TRP A 24 -5.42 -1.64 -8.42
N LEU A 25 -5.39 -1.88 -7.10
CA LEU A 25 -4.28 -1.49 -6.23
C LEU A 25 -2.97 -2.16 -6.64
N LYS A 26 -3.00 -3.45 -6.97
CA LYS A 26 -1.83 -4.15 -7.49
C LYS A 26 -1.35 -3.56 -8.80
N GLU A 27 -2.22 -3.40 -9.78
CA GLU A 27 -1.84 -2.96 -11.12
C GLU A 27 -1.39 -1.49 -11.17
N LYS A 28 -2.08 -0.61 -10.43
CA LYS A 28 -1.87 0.85 -10.52
C LYS A 28 -0.93 1.40 -9.47
N ILE A 29 -0.71 0.67 -8.37
CA ILE A 29 0.13 1.13 -7.26
C ILE A 29 1.24 0.14 -6.95
N LEU A 30 0.91 -1.06 -6.47
CA LEU A 30 1.88 -1.93 -5.79
C LEU A 30 2.86 -2.61 -6.77
N LEU A 31 2.39 -3.02 -7.95
CA LEU A 31 3.23 -3.67 -8.97
C LEU A 31 3.68 -2.70 -10.06
N ARG A 32 3.30 -1.42 -9.96
CA ARG A 32 3.73 -0.38 -10.91
C ARG A 32 5.21 -0.09 -10.68
N PRO A 33 6.12 -0.28 -11.66
CA PRO A 33 7.57 -0.24 -11.45
C PRO A 33 8.08 1.04 -10.74
N GLU A 34 7.52 2.20 -11.08
CA GLU A 34 7.88 3.49 -10.51
C GLU A 34 7.54 3.62 -9.01
N TYR A 35 6.50 2.92 -8.55
CA TYR A 35 6.08 2.93 -7.16
C TYR A 35 6.67 1.75 -6.40
N LYS A 36 6.79 0.58 -7.03
CA LYS A 36 7.38 -0.61 -6.40
C LYS A 36 8.77 -0.32 -5.84
N LYS A 37 9.64 0.39 -6.57
CA LYS A 37 10.96 0.79 -6.08
C LYS A 37 10.95 1.68 -4.82
N ILE A 38 9.85 2.37 -4.56
CA ILE A 38 9.64 3.24 -3.39
C ILE A 38 8.95 2.47 -2.26
N LEU A 39 8.03 1.58 -2.64
CA LEU A 39 7.13 0.88 -1.74
C LEU A 39 7.75 -0.36 -1.11
N ASP A 40 8.64 -1.06 -1.83
CA ASP A 40 9.23 -2.32 -1.40
C ASP A 40 10.05 -2.21 -0.12
N LEU A 41 9.77 -3.08 0.85
CA LEU A 41 10.51 -3.21 2.10
C LEU A 41 12.00 -3.45 1.84
N GLU A 42 12.36 -4.22 0.81
CA GLU A 42 13.74 -4.48 0.43
C GLU A 42 14.47 -3.20 -0.04
N ASN A 43 13.71 -2.18 -0.46
CA ASN A 43 14.22 -0.84 -0.81
C ASN A 43 14.02 0.18 0.32
N GLY A 44 13.68 -0.26 1.54
CA GLY A 44 13.39 0.60 2.69
C GLY A 44 11.98 1.22 2.70
N GLY A 45 11.10 0.74 1.83
CA GLY A 45 9.71 1.16 1.70
C GLY A 45 8.76 0.53 2.74
N PRO A 46 7.48 0.94 2.77
CA PRO A 46 6.51 0.49 3.77
C PRO A 46 5.79 -0.83 3.46
N VAL A 47 6.09 -1.52 2.36
CA VAL A 47 5.30 -2.66 1.87
C VAL A 47 6.12 -3.94 1.85
N TYR A 48 5.67 -4.92 2.62
CA TYR A 48 6.13 -6.30 2.49
C TYR A 48 5.37 -7.01 1.36
N TYR A 49 6.10 -7.40 0.30
CA TYR A 49 5.57 -8.18 -0.82
C TYR A 49 5.66 -9.67 -0.48
N PRO A 50 4.55 -10.43 -0.53
CA PRO A 50 4.57 -11.87 -0.30
C PRO A 50 5.56 -12.57 -1.22
N GLN A 51 6.46 -13.40 -0.65
CA GLN A 51 7.49 -14.12 -1.40
C GLN A 51 7.18 -15.61 -1.52
N SER A 52 6.39 -16.16 -0.58
CA SER A 52 6.09 -17.59 -0.53
C SER A 52 4.60 -17.86 -0.40
N GLN A 53 4.22 -19.13 -0.64
CA GLN A 53 2.84 -19.57 -0.51
C GLN A 53 2.42 -19.53 0.96
N GLY A 54 1.51 -18.61 1.31
CA GLY A 54 1.06 -18.38 2.68
C GLY A 54 1.38 -16.98 3.21
N ASP A 55 2.34 -16.28 2.60
CA ASP A 55 2.66 -14.91 2.98
C ASP A 55 1.52 -13.95 2.60
N LYS A 56 1.28 -12.97 3.47
CA LYS A 56 0.26 -11.94 3.27
C LYS A 56 0.91 -10.59 3.09
N TRP A 57 0.26 -9.76 2.28
CA TRP A 57 0.63 -8.36 2.15
C TRP A 57 0.54 -7.68 3.52
N CYS A 58 1.61 -6.97 3.87
CA CYS A 58 1.66 -6.16 5.07
C CYS A 58 2.16 -4.77 4.72
N PHE A 59 1.50 -3.75 5.25
CA PHE A 59 1.86 -2.35 5.01
C PHE A 59 2.08 -1.66 6.36
N LEU A 60 3.17 -0.93 6.50
CA LEU A 60 3.36 -0.03 7.63
C LEU A 60 2.46 1.19 7.42
N ALA A 61 1.40 1.29 8.23
CA ALA A 61 0.25 2.16 7.99
C ALA A 61 0.63 3.62 7.76
N GLY A 62 1.37 4.23 8.70
CA GLY A 62 1.73 5.66 8.61
C GLY A 62 2.53 5.98 7.36
N ARG A 63 3.54 5.17 7.03
CA ARG A 63 4.37 5.39 5.83
C ARG A 63 3.64 5.09 4.53
N MET A 64 2.70 4.13 4.53
CA MET A 64 1.84 3.88 3.38
C MET A 64 0.86 5.04 3.16
N GLU A 65 0.33 5.62 4.24
CA GLU A 65 -0.54 6.79 4.18
C GLU A 65 0.21 8.02 3.66
N GLU A 66 1.43 8.28 4.14
CA GLU A 66 2.32 9.33 3.62
C GLU A 66 2.55 9.18 2.10
N PHE A 67 2.80 7.95 1.64
CA PHE A 67 2.95 7.66 0.21
C PHE A 67 1.67 8.00 -0.57
N LEU A 68 0.50 7.54 -0.09
CA LEU A 68 -0.77 7.78 -0.75
C LEU A 68 -1.10 9.27 -0.82
N GLN A 69 -0.83 10.03 0.25
CA GLN A 69 -1.00 11.48 0.27
C GLN A 69 -0.06 12.18 -0.72
N LYS A 70 1.23 11.79 -0.73
CA LYS A 70 2.25 12.39 -1.61
C LYS A 70 1.96 12.18 -3.09
N TYR A 71 1.46 11.00 -3.47
CA TYR A 71 1.19 10.64 -4.87
C TYR A 71 -0.31 10.69 -5.22
N PHE A 72 -1.14 11.31 -4.38
CA PHE A 72 -2.60 11.28 -4.52
C PHE A 72 -3.07 11.72 -5.90
N TYR A 73 -2.56 12.86 -6.40
CA TYR A 73 -2.93 13.35 -7.72
C TYR A 73 -2.57 12.34 -8.83
N GLN A 74 -1.35 11.82 -8.84
CA GLN A 74 -0.88 10.88 -9.86
C GLN A 74 -1.64 9.55 -9.83
N ILE A 75 -2.06 9.11 -8.64
CA ILE A 75 -2.81 7.86 -8.45
C ILE A 75 -4.27 8.00 -8.93
N PHE A 76 -4.91 9.16 -8.70
CA PHE A 76 -6.36 9.32 -8.90
C PHE A 76 -6.78 10.17 -10.11
N LYS A 77 -5.86 10.92 -10.73
CA LYS A 77 -6.11 11.75 -11.93
C LYS A 77 -5.36 11.29 -13.18
N GLY A 78 -4.44 10.32 -13.05
CA GLY A 78 -3.66 9.77 -14.15
C GLY A 78 -4.47 8.91 -15.11
#